data_AF-A0AAE3ICA5-F1
#
_entry.id   AF-A0AAE3ICA5-F1
#
_cell.length_a   1.000
_cell.length_b   1.000
_cell.length_c   1.000
_cell.angle_alpha   90.00
_cell.angle_beta   90.00
_cell.angle_gamma   90.00
#
_symmetry.space_group_name_H-M   'P 1'
#
loop_
_entity.id
_entity.type
_entity.pdbx_description
1 polymer ?
#
loop_
_entity_poly.entity_id
_entity_poly.type
_entity_poly.pdbx_seq_one_letter_code
_entity_poly.pdbx_strand_id
1 'polypeptide(L)'
;MDDAPGNHEIDDTPTITCDRCDRSWDLAYELDELAVGNQAIQQFALDHHRHTGHFPDGIATWQASCRQCPETVERLEESAARRWAETHARHTRHSVAIEHGEEETDIVTAPDT
;
A
#
# COMPACT_ATOMS: atom_id res chain seq x y z
N MET A 1 3.90 52.40 2.89
CA MET A 1 2.66 51.62 3.08
C MET A 1 2.88 50.42 2.18
N ASP A 2 3.69 49.50 2.69
CA ASP A 2 4.37 48.47 1.91
C ASP A 2 3.50 47.23 1.99
N ASP A 3 2.81 46.98 0.87
CA ASP A 3 2.07 45.75 0.61
C ASP A 3 3.10 44.63 0.37
N ALA A 4 3.41 43.88 1.42
CA ALA A 4 4.23 42.68 1.32
C ALA A 4 3.32 41.51 0.94
N PRO A 5 3.60 40.79 -0.17
CA PRO A 5 2.74 39.70 -0.62
C PRO A 5 2.79 38.55 0.40
N GLY A 6 1.60 38.04 0.73
CA GLY A 6 1.43 36.93 1.66
C GLY A 6 2.32 35.74 1.29
N ASN A 7 3.17 35.35 2.24
CA ASN A 7 3.84 34.08 2.24
C ASN A 7 2.76 33.00 2.36
N HIS A 8 2.23 32.51 1.24
CA HIS A 8 1.49 31.25 1.24
C HIS A 8 2.52 30.17 1.59
N GLU A 9 2.64 29.89 2.89
CA GLU A 9 3.31 28.71 3.41
C GLU A 9 2.70 27.52 2.65
N ILE A 10 3.47 26.90 1.76
CA ILE A 10 3.06 25.69 1.08
C ILE A 10 2.92 24.65 2.19
N ASP A 11 1.69 24.23 2.47
CA ASP A 11 1.46 23.08 3.34
C ASP A 11 1.85 21.83 2.56
N ASP A 12 3.12 21.43 2.70
CA ASP A 12 3.69 20.23 2.10
C ASP A 12 3.27 18.94 2.85
N THR A 13 2.27 19.02 3.73
CA THR A 13 1.72 17.87 4.43
C THR A 13 1.02 16.95 3.42
N PRO A 14 1.43 15.67 3.29
CA PRO A 14 0.78 14.74 2.40
C PRO A 14 -0.63 14.43 2.91
N THR A 15 -1.59 14.50 1.99
CA THR A 15 -2.98 14.09 2.23
C THR A 15 -3.21 12.70 1.63
N ILE A 16 -3.84 11.80 2.41
CA ILE A 16 -4.36 10.52 1.92
C ILE A 16 -5.89 10.61 1.82
N THR A 17 -6.43 10.03 0.75
CA THR A 17 -7.89 9.88 0.57
C THR A 17 -8.27 8.41 0.52
N CYS A 18 -9.44 8.09 1.05
CA CYS A 18 -10.05 6.79 0.91
C CYS A 18 -11.52 6.94 0.50
N ASP A 19 -11.81 6.70 -0.77
CA ASP A 19 -13.13 6.72 -1.40
C ASP A 19 -14.07 5.70 -0.75
N ARG A 20 -13.54 4.55 -0.32
CA ARG A 20 -14.34 3.53 0.39
C ARG A 20 -14.82 4.00 1.76
N CYS A 21 -14.03 4.82 2.44
CA CYS A 21 -14.40 5.42 3.72
C CYS A 21 -15.07 6.80 3.56
N ASP A 22 -15.07 7.35 2.34
CA ASP A 22 -15.55 8.69 1.98
C ASP A 22 -14.88 9.78 2.84
N ARG A 23 -13.56 9.67 3.02
CA ARG A 23 -12.77 10.54 3.90
C ARG A 23 -11.38 10.81 3.37
N SER A 24 -10.86 11.98 3.74
CA SER A 24 -9.47 12.39 3.51
C SER A 24 -8.84 12.80 4.84
N TRP A 25 -7.54 12.54 4.98
CA TRP A 25 -6.75 12.84 6.16
C TRP A 25 -5.46 13.52 5.75
N ASP A 26 -5.17 14.65 6.40
CA ASP A 26 -3.87 15.29 6.33
C ASP A 26 -2.94 14.61 7.34
N LEU A 27 -1.78 14.14 6.89
CA LEU A 27 -0.86 13.32 7.69
C LEU A 27 0.01 14.14 8.65
N ALA A 28 -0.45 15.32 9.07
CA ALA A 28 0.28 16.19 9.99
C ALA A 28 0.53 15.48 11.33
N TYR A 29 -0.45 14.73 11.83
CA TYR A 29 -0.31 13.93 13.05
C TYR A 29 0.77 12.86 12.92
N GLU A 30 0.75 12.10 11.82
CA GLU A 30 1.73 11.04 11.56
C GLU A 30 3.14 11.63 11.38
N LEU A 31 3.27 12.77 10.71
CA LEU A 31 4.56 13.42 10.49
C LEU A 31 5.13 14.04 11.76
N ASP A 32 4.34 14.82 12.49
CA ASP A 32 4.81 15.62 13.62
C ASP A 32 4.79 14.85 14.95
N GLU A 33 3.74 14.05 15.22
CA GLU A 33 3.58 13.36 16.51
C GLU A 33 4.19 11.96 16.52
N LEU A 34 4.15 11.23 15.41
CA LEU A 34 4.74 9.88 15.30
C LEU A 34 6.18 9.89 14.75
N ALA A 35 6.68 11.04 14.28
CA ALA A 35 8.03 11.24 13.74
C ALA A 35 8.45 10.21 12.67
N VAL A 36 7.48 9.67 11.92
CA VAL A 36 7.72 8.65 10.90
C VAL A 36 8.26 9.24 9.59
N GLY A 37 8.29 10.57 9.46
CA GLY A 37 8.90 11.28 8.33
C GLY A 37 8.42 10.72 6.99
N ASN A 38 9.36 10.31 6.13
CA ASN A 38 9.07 9.76 4.79
C ASN A 38 8.23 8.44 4.81
N GLN A 39 7.97 7.85 5.98
CA GLN A 39 7.17 6.63 6.13
C GLN A 39 5.73 6.89 6.64
N ALA A 40 5.33 8.14 6.87
CA ALA A 40 3.99 8.48 7.37
C ALA A 40 2.87 7.85 6.54
N ILE A 41 2.97 7.95 5.21
CA ILE A 41 2.02 7.35 4.26
C ILE A 41 1.93 5.82 4.43
N GLN A 42 3.08 5.14 4.53
CA GLN A 42 3.11 3.68 4.67
C GLN A 42 2.52 3.23 6.01
N GLN A 43 2.83 3.93 7.11
CA GLN A 43 2.29 3.59 8.42
C GLN A 43 0.78 3.82 8.49
N PHE A 44 0.30 4.95 7.98
CA PHE A 44 -1.14 5.20 7.87
C PHE A 44 -1.82 4.10 7.03
N ALA A 45 -1.25 3.75 5.88
CA ALA A 45 -1.79 2.70 5.02
C ALA A 45 -1.88 1.34 5.73
N LEU A 46 -0.86 0.95 6.51
CA LEU A 46 -0.88 -0.29 7.30
C LEU A 46 -1.92 -0.25 8.41
N ASP A 47 -2.01 0.85 9.15
CA ASP A 47 -2.95 1.01 10.25
C ASP A 47 -4.39 1.01 9.74
N HIS A 48 -4.66 1.81 8.70
CA HIS A 48 -5.96 1.87 8.03
C HIS A 48 -6.37 0.48 7.53
N HIS A 49 -5.49 -0.27 6.86
CA HIS A 49 -5.80 -1.63 6.41
C HIS A 49 -6.07 -2.60 7.59
N ARG A 50 -5.33 -2.49 8.70
CA ARG A 50 -5.57 -3.33 9.89
C ARG A 50 -6.94 -3.07 10.52
N HIS A 51 -7.41 -1.84 10.48
CA HIS A 51 -8.68 -1.44 11.10
C HIS A 51 -9.88 -1.54 10.15
N THR A 52 -9.68 -1.37 8.84
CA THR A 52 -10.76 -1.29 7.85
C THR A 52 -10.77 -2.44 6.82
N GLY A 53 -9.69 -3.23 6.74
CA GLY A 53 -9.55 -4.35 5.82
C GLY A 53 -9.24 -3.97 4.37
N HIS A 54 -8.87 -2.72 4.08
CA HIS A 54 -8.47 -2.26 2.75
C HIS A 54 -7.40 -1.17 2.85
N PHE A 55 -6.60 -1.00 1.80
CA PHE A 55 -5.67 0.13 1.71
C PHE A 55 -6.40 1.41 1.23
N PRO A 56 -5.96 2.61 1.66
CA PRO A 56 -6.41 3.87 1.08
C PRO A 56 -6.09 4.00 -0.41
N ASP A 57 -6.73 4.94 -1.09
CA ASP A 57 -6.49 5.18 -2.52
C ASP A 57 -5.11 5.77 -2.77
N GLY A 58 -4.55 5.48 -3.95
CA GLY A 58 -3.22 5.94 -4.35
C GLY A 58 -2.05 5.24 -3.64
N ILE A 59 -2.31 4.26 -2.78
CA ILE A 59 -1.26 3.41 -2.20
C ILE A 59 -0.90 2.32 -3.21
N ALA A 60 0.34 2.37 -3.72
CA ALA A 60 0.88 1.30 -4.54
C ALA A 60 1.12 0.05 -3.67
N THR A 61 0.26 -0.95 -3.81
CA THR A 61 0.36 -2.24 -3.13
C THR A 61 0.85 -3.31 -4.09
N TRP A 62 1.54 -4.29 -3.53
CA TRP A 62 1.85 -5.57 -4.17
C TRP A 62 0.70 -6.53 -3.89
N GLN A 63 -0.05 -6.87 -4.94
CA GLN A 63 -1.12 -7.84 -4.89
C GLN A 63 -0.60 -9.21 -5.32
N ALA A 64 -0.78 -10.23 -4.50
CA ALA A 64 -0.54 -11.60 -4.90
C ALA A 64 -1.88 -12.34 -5.02
N SER A 65 -2.21 -12.76 -6.25
CA SER A 65 -3.48 -13.40 -6.60
C SER A 65 -3.24 -14.81 -7.11
N CYS A 66 -3.85 -15.80 -6.44
CA CYS A 66 -3.80 -17.17 -6.92
C CYS A 66 -4.64 -17.31 -8.20
N ARG A 67 -4.09 -17.95 -9.23
CA ARG A 67 -4.81 -18.14 -10.51
C ARG A 67 -5.81 -19.29 -10.48
N GLN A 68 -5.82 -20.08 -9.41
CA GLN A 68 -6.54 -21.36 -9.30
C GLN A 68 -7.53 -21.40 -8.13
N CYS A 69 -7.46 -20.46 -7.20
CA CYS A 69 -8.40 -20.34 -6.09
C CYS A 69 -8.69 -18.86 -5.81
N PRO A 70 -9.76 -18.53 -5.07
CA PRO A 70 -10.16 -17.13 -4.85
C PRO A 70 -9.26 -16.37 -3.86
N GLU A 71 -8.13 -16.95 -3.44
CA GLU A 71 -7.24 -16.33 -2.46
C GLU A 71 -6.38 -15.24 -3.10
N THR A 72 -6.45 -14.05 -2.51
CA THR A 72 -5.64 -12.88 -2.86
C THR A 72 -5.16 -12.19 -1.59
N VAL A 73 -3.94 -11.65 -1.62
CA VAL A 73 -3.40 -10.81 -0.54
C VAL A 73 -2.78 -9.53 -1.09
N GLU A 74 -2.86 -8.46 -0.32
CA GLU A 74 -2.20 -7.19 -0.62
C GLU A 74 -1.10 -6.90 0.42
N ARG A 75 0.02 -6.35 -0.03
CA ARG A 75 1.19 -6.03 0.80
C ARG A 75 1.80 -4.70 0.36
N LEU A 76 2.45 -3.99 1.28
CA LEU A 76 3.23 -2.80 0.91
C LEU A 76 4.61 -3.14 0.33
N GLU A 77 5.13 -4.33 0.63
CA GLU A 77 6.45 -4.76 0.20
C GLU A 77 6.35 -5.97 -0.74
N GLU A 78 7.08 -5.91 -1.87
CA GLU A 78 7.22 -7.01 -2.83
C GLU A 78 7.62 -8.30 -2.14
N SER A 79 8.63 -8.23 -1.27
CA SER A 79 9.18 -9.39 -0.58
C SER A 79 8.12 -10.12 0.26
N ALA A 80 7.20 -9.38 0.86
CA ALA A 80 6.09 -9.94 1.63
C ALA A 80 5.05 -10.61 0.71
N ALA A 81 4.73 -10.02 -0.44
CA ALA A 81 3.84 -10.60 -1.44
C ALA A 81 4.44 -11.88 -2.03
N ARG A 82 5.72 -11.82 -2.42
CA ARG A 82 6.49 -12.95 -2.96
C ARG A 82 6.60 -14.11 -1.98
N ARG A 83 6.90 -13.84 -0.71
CA ARG A 83 6.95 -14.90 0.31
C ARG A 83 5.62 -15.61 0.48
N TRP A 84 4.50 -14.87 0.43
CA TRP A 84 3.18 -15.48 0.45
C TRP A 84 2.95 -16.34 -0.79
N ALA A 85 3.26 -15.82 -1.98
CA ALA A 85 3.12 -16.52 -3.25
C ALA A 85 3.91 -17.83 -3.29
N GLU A 86 5.18 -17.80 -2.89
CA GLU A 86 6.06 -18.98 -2.81
C GLU A 86 5.51 -20.02 -1.82
N THR A 87 5.05 -19.58 -0.65
CA THR A 87 4.46 -20.46 0.37
C THR A 87 3.17 -21.10 -0.14
N HIS A 88 2.31 -20.30 -0.77
CA HIS A 88 1.05 -20.76 -1.33
C HIS A 88 1.30 -21.77 -2.46
N ALA A 89 2.16 -21.43 -3.42
CA ALA A 89 2.52 -22.29 -4.54
C ALA A 89 3.12 -23.61 -4.06
N ARG A 90 3.99 -23.59 -3.03
CA ARG A 90 4.55 -24.83 -2.45
C ARG A 90 3.48 -25.74 -1.85
N HIS A 91 2.52 -25.20 -1.12
CA HIS A 91 1.51 -26.01 -0.43
C HIS A 91 0.39 -26.51 -1.34
N THR A 92 0.02 -25.70 -2.33
CA THR A 92 -1.16 -25.96 -3.19
C THR A 92 -0.78 -26.44 -4.58
N ARG A 93 0.48 -26.26 -4.99
CA ARG A 93 0.95 -26.38 -6.38
C ARG A 93 0.26 -25.42 -7.34
N HIS A 94 -0.36 -24.37 -6.83
CA HIS A 94 -0.96 -23.36 -7.67
C HIS A 94 0.07 -22.35 -8.18
N SER A 95 -0.25 -21.73 -9.30
CA SER A 95 0.43 -20.56 -9.82
C SER A 95 -0.17 -19.29 -9.21
N VAL A 96 0.69 -18.38 -8.80
CA VAL A 96 0.33 -17.10 -8.17
C VAL A 96 0.90 -15.98 -9.03
N ALA A 97 0.03 -15.05 -9.43
CA ALA A 97 0.46 -13.79 -10.04
C ALA A 97 0.75 -12.79 -8.92
N ILE A 98 1.85 -12.06 -9.05
CA ILE A 98 2.20 -10.94 -8.20
C ILE A 98 2.13 -9.70 -9.09
N GLU A 99 1.35 -8.71 -8.70
CA GLU A 99 1.09 -7.49 -9.44
C GLU A 99 1.45 -6.27 -8.58
N HIS A 100 2.05 -5.24 -9.17
CA HIS A 100 2.30 -3.96 -8.49
C HIS A 100 1.76 -2.80 -9.32
N GLY A 101 0.76 -2.10 -8.78
CA GLY A 101 0.03 -1.10 -9.53
C GLY A 101 -0.55 -1.68 -10.84
N GLU A 102 -0.49 -0.90 -11.92
CA GLU A 102 -1.11 -1.27 -13.21
C GLU A 102 -0.18 -2.00 -14.19
N GLU A 103 1.12 -2.11 -13.92
CA GLU A 103 2.11 -2.38 -14.99
C GLU A 103 3.08 -3.54 -14.74
N GLU A 104 3.35 -3.95 -13.49
CA GLU A 104 4.32 -5.02 -13.22
C GLU A 104 3.64 -6.32 -12.79
N THR A 105 3.95 -7.43 -13.46
CA THR A 105 3.42 -8.76 -13.13
C THR A 105 4.51 -9.83 -13.14
N ASP A 106 4.71 -10.53 -12.02
CA ASP A 106 5.58 -11.70 -11.88
C ASP A 106 4.77 -12.97 -11.57
N ILE A 107 5.18 -14.12 -12.08
CA ILE A 107 4.46 -15.40 -11.89
C ILE A 107 5.30 -16.37 -11.09
N VAL A 108 4.78 -16.72 -9.91
CA VAL A 108 5.37 -17.73 -9.03
C VAL A 108 4.64 -19.06 -9.20
N THR A 109 5.40 -20.12 -9.45
CA THR A 109 4.91 -21.50 -9.53
C THR A 109 5.56 -22.38 -8.46
N ALA A 110 4.97 -23.54 -8.21
CA ALA A 110 5.61 -24.55 -7.37
C ALA A 110 6.96 -24.97 -8.00
N PRO A 111 7.99 -25.27 -7.18
CA PRO A 111 9.24 -25.81 -7.69
C PRO A 111 8.99 -27.18 -8.34
N ASP A 112 9.55 -27.39 -9.54
CA ASP A 112 9.63 -28.70 -10.16
C ASP A 112 10.42 -29.64 -9.24
N THR A 113 9.80 -30.76 -8.83
CA THR A 113 10.41 -31.77 -7.96
C THR A 113 11.02 -32.88 -8.80
#